data_AF-A0A381I8W9-F1
#
_entry.id   AF-A0A381I8W9-F1
#
_cell.length_a   1.000
_cell.length_b   1.000
_cell.length_c   1.000
_cell.angle_alpha   90.00
_cell.angle_beta   90.00
_cell.angle_gamma   90.00
#
_symmetry.space_group_name_H-M   'P 1'
#
loop_
_entity.id
_entity.type
_entity.pdbx_description
1 polymer ?
#
loop_
_entity_poly.entity_id
_entity_poly.type
_entity_poly.pdbx_seq_one_letter_code
_entity_poly.pdbx_strand_id
1 'polypeptide(L)' 'MKINKLPHAELKLMKYIWGVDDVLASRDIIEDMKLKYDWKKSTTLTFLKI' A
#
# COMPACT_ATOMS: atom_id res chain seq x y z
N MET A 1 -24.72 -10.54 -5.09
CA MET A 1 -23.46 -10.34 -4.36
C MET A 1 -23.03 -8.88 -4.55
N LYS A 2 -23.01 -8.04 -3.51
CA LYS A 2 -22.52 -6.65 -3.63
C LYS A 2 -20.99 -6.71 -3.62
N ILE A 3 -20.36 -6.40 -4.76
CA ILE A 3 -18.91 -6.27 -4.84
C ILE A 3 -18.56 -4.89 -4.28
N ASN A 4 -18.01 -4.86 -3.06
CA ASN A 4 -17.45 -3.63 -2.51
C ASN A 4 -16.11 -3.39 -3.21
N LYS A 5 -16.02 -2.28 -3.95
CA LYS A 5 -14.79 -1.91 -4.66
C LYS A 5 -13.73 -1.49 -3.65
N LEU A 6 -12.51 -1.97 -3.85
CA LEU A 6 -11.36 -1.49 -3.11
C LEU A 6 -11.12 0.00 -3.45
N PRO A 7 -11.02 0.89 -2.43
CA PRO A 7 -10.56 2.26 -2.60
C PRO A 7 -9.30 2.36 -3.46
N HIS A 8 -9.22 3.42 -4.25
CA HIS A 8 -8.12 3.59 -5.22
C HIS A 8 -6.73 3.63 -4.56
N ALA A 9 -6.62 4.17 -3.35
CA ALA A 9 -5.37 4.21 -2.60
C ALA A 9 -4.92 2.80 -2.17
N GLU A 10 -5.82 2.00 -1.60
CA GLU A 10 -5.56 0.61 -1.23
C GLU A 10 -5.19 -0.23 -2.46
N LEU A 11 -5.86 0.00 -3.59
CA LEU A 11 -5.52 -0.69 -4.85
C LEU A 11 -4.09 -0.38 -5.32
N LYS A 12 -3.61 0.87 -5.18
CA LYS A 12 -2.23 1.22 -5.51
C LYS A 12 -1.23 0.47 -4.63
N LEU A 13 -1.51 0.42 -3.32
CA LEU A 13 -0.66 -0.28 -2.37
C LEU A 13 -0.61 -1.79 -2.66
N MET A 14 -1.77 -2.41 -2.89
CA MET A 14 -1.85 -3.84 -3.21
C MET A 14 -1.13 -4.18 -4.51
N LYS A 15 -1.28 -3.36 -5.56
CA LYS A 15 -0.52 -3.54 -6.81
C LYS A 15 0.99 -3.46 -6.61
N TYR A 16 1.45 -2.59 -5.71
CA TYR A 16 2.87 -2.51 -5.37
C TYR A 16 3.33 -3.78 -4.65
N ILE A 17 2.60 -4.21 -3.61
CA ILE A 17 2.94 -5.39 -2.82
C ILE A 17 2.94 -6.66 -3.69
N TRP A 18 1.92 -6.85 -4.55
CA TRP A 18 1.85 -8.00 -5.45
C TRP A 18 2.87 -7.97 -6.59
N GLY A 19 3.48 -6.82 -6.87
CA GLY A 19 4.49 -6.68 -7.91
C GLY A 19 5.90 -7.02 -7.44
N VAL A 20 6.08 -7.38 -6.16
CA VAL A 20 7.38 -7.72 -5.56
C VAL A 20 7.37 -9.20 -5.20
N ASP A 21 8.30 -9.97 -5.77
CA ASP A 21 8.49 -11.41 -5.52
C ASP A 21 9.26 -11.72 -4.23
N ASP A 22 9.37 -10.76 -3.31
CA ASP A 22 10.15 -10.86 -2.07
C ASP A 22 9.35 -10.39 -0.85
N VAL A 23 9.84 -10.74 0.35
CA VAL A 23 9.26 -10.34 1.63
C VAL A 23 9.52 -8.86 1.88
N LEU A 24 8.49 -8.04 1.67
CA LEU A 24 8.55 -6.61 1.96
C LEU A 24 8.39 -6.33 3.47
N ALA A 25 9.33 -5.62 4.07
CA ALA A 25 9.12 -5.08 5.41
C ALA A 25 8.26 -3.81 5.34
N SER A 26 7.50 -3.55 6.41
CA SER A 26 6.66 -2.34 6.50
C SER A 26 7.45 -1.04 6.31
N ARG A 27 8.75 -1.02 6.66
CA ARG A 27 9.62 0.14 6.47
C ARG A 27 9.89 0.41 4.99
N ASP A 28 10.21 -0.63 4.22
CA ASP A 28 10.47 -0.52 2.79
C ASP A 28 9.24 0.00 2.05
N ILE A 29 8.07 -0.54 2.39
CA ILE A 29 6.78 -0.09 1.84
C ILE A 29 6.53 1.40 2.18
N ILE A 30 6.82 1.82 3.42
CA ILE A 30 6.66 3.24 3.82
C ILE A 30 7.57 4.15 3.01
N GLU A 31 8.84 3.78 2.84
CA GLU A 31 9.80 4.58 2.07
C GLU A 31 9.40 4.63 0.59
N ASP A 32 9.03 3.50 -0.01
CA ASP A 32 8.63 3.45 -1.41
C ASP A 32 7.33 4.22 -1.67
N MET A 33 6.34 4.12 -0.78
CA MET A 33 5.10 4.90 -0.92
C MET A 33 5.34 6.40 -0.72
N LYS A 34 6.28 6.78 0.15
CA LYS A 34 6.70 8.17 0.31
C LYS A 34 7.39 8.68 -0.95
N LEU A 35 8.33 7.92 -1.52
CA LEU A 35 9.06 8.34 -2.72
C LEU A 35 8.18 8.38 -3.98
N LYS A 36 7.29 7.39 -4.16
CA LYS A 36 6.47 7.27 -5.37
C LYS A 36 5.20 8.13 -5.34
N TYR A 37 4.63 8.35 -4.16
CA TYR A 37 3.31 8.96 -4.02
C TYR A 37 3.24 10.10 -2.98
N ASP A 38 4.37 10.50 -2.39
CA ASP A 38 4.45 11.50 -1.31
C ASP A 38 3.55 11.18 -0.10
N TRP A 39 3.37 9.88 0.16
CA TRP A 39 2.54 9.46 1.29
C TRP A 39 3.23 9.68 2.63
N LYS A 40 2.46 10.16 3.60
CA LYS A 40 2.88 10.16 5.00
C LYS A 40 2.93 8.73 5.51
N LYS A 41 3.88 8.45 6.41
CA LYS A 41 4.00 7.16 7.11
C LYS A 41 2.68 6.68 7.72
N SER A 42 1.92 7.60 8.33
CA SER A 42 0.62 7.28 8.92
C SER A 42 -0.38 6.78 7.89
N THR A 43 -0.38 7.37 6.69
CA THR A 43 -1.27 6.99 5.58
C THR A 43 -0.98 5.57 5.10
N THR A 44 0.29 5.24 4.86
CA THR A 44 0.69 3.88 4.46
C THR A 44 0.36 2.86 5.53
N LEU A 45 0.61 3.18 6.80
CA LEU A 45 0.28 2.28 7.92
C LEU A 45 -1.22 2.09 8.13
N THR A 46 -2.04 3.09 7.87
CA THR A 46 -3.50 2.94 7.93
C THR A 46 -3.98 1.91 6.92
N PHE A 47 -3.46 1.93 5.69
CA PHE A 47 -3.84 0.96 4.66
C PHE A 47 -3.29 -0.45 4.90
N LEU A 48 -2.15 -0.59 5.58
CA LEU A 48 -1.59 -1.90 5.95
C LEU A 48 -2.28 -2.56 7.15
N LYS A 49 -3.05 -1.80 7.94
CA LYS A 49 -3.75 -2.30 9.14
C LYS A 49 -5.14 -2.88 8.87
N ILE A 50 -5.66 -2.70 7.65
CA ILE A 50 -6.99 -3.16 7.22
C ILE A 50 -7.02 -4.67 7.02
#